data_AF-A0A397AF08-F1
#
_entry.id   AF-A0A397AF08-F1
#
_cell.length_a   1.000
_cell.length_b   1.000
_cell.length_c   1.000
_cell.angle_alpha   90.00
_cell.angle_beta   90.00
_cell.angle_gamma   90.00
#
_symmetry.space_group_name_H-M   'P 1'
#
loop_
_entity.id
_entity.type
_entity.pdbx_description
1 polymer ?
#
loop_
_entity_poly.entity_id
_entity_poly.type
_entity_poly.pdbx_seq_one_letter_code
_entity_poly.pdbx_strand_id
1 'polypeptide(L)'
;MEVGFFYLTDHRVPQELVESVYHEMRLFFSKPESEKREVLADENMRGYTPMNEETLDPAVQTQGDTKEGYYICREALPDEVHLPLHGSNVFPKDNPAFRRVMEQYFDCMCELGYHVAQLFADAAGAPGAFQAAGMFDR
;
A
#
# COMPACT_ATOMS: atom_id res chain seq x y z
N MET A 1 9.35 25.63 14.11
CA MET A 1 10.00 24.42 13.57
C MET A 1 9.13 23.99 12.41
N GLU A 2 9.54 24.32 11.19
CA GLU A 2 8.89 23.75 10.00
C GLU A 2 9.50 22.36 9.81
N VAL A 3 8.69 21.34 10.00
CA VAL A 3 9.07 19.95 9.77
C VAL A 3 8.26 19.42 8.60
N GLY A 4 8.89 18.63 7.72
CA GLY A 4 8.25 18.08 6.50
C GLY A 4 7.20 17.00 6.76
N PHE A 5 6.63 16.93 7.96
CA PHE A 5 5.68 15.92 8.42
C PHE A 5 4.69 16.53 9.43
N PHE A 6 3.50 15.94 9.53
CA PHE A 6 2.49 16.31 10.52
C PHE A 6 1.72 15.07 10.98
N TYR A 7 1.06 15.18 12.14
CA TYR A 7 0.10 14.19 12.59
C TYR A 7 -1.30 14.64 12.23
N LEU A 8 -2.08 13.75 11.63
CA LEU A 8 -3.50 13.99 11.35
C LEU A 8 -4.34 13.27 12.40
N THR A 9 -5.26 13.98 13.02
CA THR A 9 -6.26 13.43 13.95
C THR A 9 -7.65 13.59 13.34
N ASP A 10 -8.65 12.87 13.86
CA ASP A 10 -10.03 12.92 13.38
C ASP A 10 -10.21 12.62 11.87
N HIS A 11 -9.31 11.82 11.29
CA HIS A 11 -9.26 11.47 9.86
C HIS A 11 -10.30 10.42 9.41
N ARG A 12 -11.14 9.94 10.33
CA ARG A 12 -12.27 9.01 10.07
C ARG A 12 -11.92 7.62 9.51
N VAL A 13 -10.65 7.24 9.43
CA VAL A 13 -10.29 5.84 9.16
C VAL A 13 -10.78 5.00 10.35
N PRO A 14 -11.61 3.97 10.14
CA PRO A 14 -12.16 3.19 11.24
C PRO A 14 -11.06 2.48 12.03
N GLN A 15 -11.04 2.66 13.35
CA GLN A 15 -10.07 2.00 14.23
C GLN A 15 -10.14 0.47 14.11
N GLU A 16 -11.34 -0.10 13.98
CA GLU A 16 -11.55 -1.53 13.79
C GLU A 16 -10.90 -2.06 12.49
N LEU A 17 -10.84 -1.24 11.43
CA LEU A 17 -10.18 -1.60 10.18
C LEU A 17 -8.66 -1.65 10.35
N VAL A 18 -8.08 -0.66 11.05
CA VAL A 18 -6.65 -0.65 11.39
C VAL A 18 -6.29 -1.88 12.23
N GLU A 19 -7.11 -2.21 13.24
CA GLU A 19 -6.91 -3.39 14.07
C GLU A 19 -7.00 -4.70 13.26
N SER A 20 -7.94 -4.77 12.32
CA SER A 20 -8.09 -5.89 11.40
C SER A 20 -6.86 -6.06 10.50
N VAL A 21 -6.32 -4.97 9.95
CA VAL A 21 -5.08 -5.00 9.15
C VAL A 21 -3.93 -5.58 9.96
N TYR A 22 -3.71 -5.07 11.18
CA TYR A 22 -2.66 -5.59 12.04
C TYR A 22 -2.89 -7.05 12.44
N HIS A 23 -4.14 -7.48 12.63
CA HIS A 23 -4.47 -8.88 12.90
C HIS A 23 -4.08 -9.77 11.73
N GLU A 24 -4.52 -9.44 10.52
CA GLU A 24 -4.22 -10.22 9.30
C GLU A 24 -2.73 -10.23 8.97
N MET A 25 -2.02 -9.11 9.14
CA MET A 25 -0.56 -9.05 8.97
C MET A 25 0.15 -9.96 9.98
N ARG A 26 -0.24 -9.95 11.26
CA ARG A 26 0.36 -10.85 12.27
C ARG A 26 0.15 -12.31 11.91
N LEU A 27 -1.04 -12.69 11.46
CA LEU A 27 -1.32 -14.04 11.01
C LEU A 27 -0.43 -14.42 9.82
N PHE A 28 -0.36 -13.57 8.79
CA PHE A 28 0.46 -13.84 7.61
C PHE A 28 1.95 -13.95 7.93
N PHE A 29 2.54 -12.96 8.62
CA PHE A 29 3.97 -12.95 8.88
C PHE A 29 4.44 -14.02 9.88
N SER A 30 3.51 -14.57 10.69
CA SER A 30 3.79 -15.72 11.57
C SER A 30 3.92 -17.06 10.85
N LYS A 31 3.52 -17.14 9.57
CA LYS A 31 3.62 -18.36 8.77
C LYS A 31 5.07 -18.76 8.48
N PRO A 32 5.35 -20.06 8.25
CA PRO A 32 6.64 -20.51 7.74
C PRO A 32 7.03 -19.78 6.45
N GLU A 33 8.33 -19.55 6.25
CA GLU A 33 8.82 -18.84 5.06
C GLU A 33 8.35 -19.50 3.76
N SER A 34 8.30 -20.83 3.70
CA SER A 34 7.82 -21.56 2.53
C SER A 34 6.40 -21.19 2.12
N GLU A 35 5.51 -20.95 3.09
CA GLU A 35 4.13 -20.52 2.83
C GLU A 35 4.08 -19.06 2.40
N LYS A 36 4.84 -18.16 3.06
CA LYS A 36 4.90 -16.74 2.68
C LYS A 36 5.42 -16.55 1.25
N ARG A 37 6.36 -17.41 0.82
CA ARG A 37 6.94 -17.39 -0.53
C ARG A 37 5.98 -17.86 -1.63
N GLU A 38 4.82 -18.41 -1.31
CA GLU A 38 3.79 -18.73 -2.32
C GLU A 38 3.19 -17.47 -2.97
N VAL A 39 3.37 -16.32 -2.32
CA VAL A 39 2.83 -15.01 -2.76
C VAL A 39 3.94 -13.97 -2.92
N LEU A 40 5.12 -14.37 -3.40
CA LEU A 40 6.24 -13.46 -3.65
C LEU A 40 5.84 -12.28 -4.54
N ALA A 41 6.46 -11.13 -4.28
CA ALA A 41 6.33 -9.94 -5.11
C ALA A 41 6.64 -10.27 -6.57
N ASP A 42 5.71 -9.91 -7.46
CA ASP A 42 5.86 -10.09 -8.91
C ASP A 42 6.61 -8.93 -9.57
N GLU A 43 6.72 -8.97 -10.90
CA GLU A 43 7.34 -7.91 -11.72
C GLU A 43 6.62 -6.55 -11.61
N ASN A 44 5.38 -6.54 -11.12
CA ASN A 44 4.61 -5.32 -10.85
C ASN A 44 4.79 -4.82 -9.42
N MET A 45 5.63 -5.46 -8.60
CA MET A 45 5.78 -5.18 -7.17
C MET A 45 4.46 -5.42 -6.42
N ARG A 46 3.82 -6.58 -6.62
CA ARG A 46 2.63 -7.02 -5.87
C ARG A 46 2.91 -8.32 -5.14
N GLY A 47 2.74 -8.34 -3.81
CA GLY A 47 2.98 -9.52 -2.99
C GLY A 47 4.05 -9.32 -1.92
N TYR A 48 4.50 -10.44 -1.36
CA TYR A 48 5.43 -10.55 -0.24
C TYR A 48 6.89 -10.30 -0.65
N THR A 49 7.61 -9.47 0.12
CA THR A 49 9.07 -9.30 0.02
C THR A 49 9.77 -9.95 1.21
N PRO A 50 10.70 -10.90 0.97
CA PRO A 50 11.50 -11.52 2.04
C PRO A 50 12.45 -10.55 2.74
N MET A 51 12.95 -10.99 3.90
CA MET A 51 14.02 -10.32 4.62
C MET A 51 15.24 -10.07 3.70
N ASN A 52 15.82 -8.87 3.78
CA ASN A 52 17.00 -8.44 3.01
C ASN A 52 16.80 -8.41 1.49
N GLU A 53 15.55 -8.39 1.00
CA GLU A 53 15.28 -8.35 -0.44
C GLU A 53 15.56 -6.96 -1.04
N GLU A 54 15.18 -5.88 -0.36
CA GLU A 54 15.37 -4.52 -0.85
C GLU A 54 16.78 -3.99 -0.53
N THR A 55 17.43 -3.38 -1.52
CA THR A 55 18.72 -2.67 -1.35
C THR A 55 18.61 -1.30 -2.03
N LEU A 56 18.56 -0.23 -1.24
CA LEU A 56 18.33 1.14 -1.69
C LEU A 56 19.62 1.93 -1.92
N ASP A 57 20.69 1.62 -1.18
CA ASP A 57 22.03 2.17 -1.36
C ASP A 57 23.07 1.04 -1.46
N PRO A 58 23.27 0.48 -2.67
CA PRO A 58 24.23 -0.61 -2.89
C PRO A 58 25.68 -0.25 -2.57
N ALA A 59 26.02 1.03 -2.44
CA ALA A 59 27.39 1.45 -2.11
C ALA A 59 27.72 1.24 -0.63
N VAL A 60 26.69 1.21 0.25
CA VAL A 60 26.86 1.15 1.70
C VAL A 60 26.17 -0.08 2.31
N GLN A 61 25.09 -0.56 1.70
CA GLN A 61 24.34 -1.71 2.19
C GLN A 61 25.04 -3.02 1.81
N THR A 62 25.63 -3.67 2.82
CA THR A 62 26.25 -5.00 2.66
C THR A 62 25.24 -6.15 2.72
N GLN A 63 24.08 -5.89 3.31
CA GLN A 63 22.90 -6.76 3.31
C GLN A 63 21.70 -5.85 2.99
N GLY A 64 20.66 -6.39 2.35
CA GLY A 64 19.43 -5.65 2.12
C GLY A 64 18.73 -5.26 3.42
N ASP A 65 17.59 -4.60 3.31
CA ASP A 65 16.84 -4.09 4.45
C ASP A 65 16.43 -5.22 5.41
N THR A 66 16.58 -4.95 6.71
CA THR A 66 16.23 -5.89 7.79
C THR A 66 14.71 -5.92 8.07
N LYS A 67 13.92 -5.95 7.01
CA LYS A 67 12.47 -6.07 7.02
C LYS A 67 12.01 -7.10 6.00
N GLU A 68 10.91 -7.74 6.31
CA GLU A 68 10.03 -8.33 5.31
C GLU A 68 8.86 -7.37 5.06
N GLY A 69 8.21 -7.48 3.91
CA GLY A 69 7.16 -6.56 3.48
C GLY A 69 6.07 -7.22 2.65
N TYR A 70 5.03 -6.45 2.35
CA TYR A 70 3.97 -6.86 1.46
C TYR A 70 3.48 -5.64 0.68
N TYR A 71 3.52 -5.72 -0.65
CA TYR A 71 3.05 -4.66 -1.53
C TYR A 71 1.65 -4.95 -2.05
N ILE A 72 0.77 -3.96 -1.88
CA ILE A 72 -0.61 -3.97 -2.32
C ILE A 72 -0.88 -2.61 -2.94
N CYS A 73 -1.51 -2.59 -4.12
CA CYS A 73 -1.96 -1.35 -4.76
C CYS A 73 -3.35 -1.53 -5.34
N ARG A 74 -3.86 -0.49 -6.01
CA ARG A 74 -5.08 -0.56 -6.82
C ARG A 74 -4.95 -1.69 -7.85
N GLU A 75 -6.04 -2.43 -8.06
CA GLU A 75 -6.16 -3.37 -9.16
C GLU A 75 -6.08 -2.62 -10.50
N ALA A 76 -5.22 -3.09 -11.40
CA ALA A 76 -5.12 -2.50 -12.73
C ALA A 76 -6.40 -2.74 -13.55
N LEU A 77 -6.85 -1.71 -14.25
CA LEU A 77 -7.92 -1.84 -15.24
C LEU A 77 -7.42 -2.63 -16.46
N PRO A 78 -8.33 -3.26 -17.23
CA PRO A 78 -7.95 -4.05 -18.40
C PRO A 78 -7.09 -3.30 -19.43
N ASP A 79 -7.31 -2.00 -19.58
CA ASP A 79 -6.56 -1.13 -20.48
C ASP A 79 -5.23 -0.64 -19.88
N GLU A 80 -4.93 -0.91 -18.62
CA GLU A 80 -3.71 -0.48 -17.93
C GLU A 80 -2.69 -1.60 -17.75
N VAL A 81 -3.07 -2.88 -17.86
CA VAL A 81 -2.19 -4.05 -17.58
C VAL A 81 -0.89 -4.07 -18.39
N HIS A 82 -0.86 -3.37 -19.53
CA HIS A 82 0.33 -3.25 -20.37
C HIS A 82 1.33 -2.18 -19.89
N LEU A 83 0.94 -1.35 -18.92
CA LEU A 83 1.76 -0.29 -18.35
C LEU A 83 2.69 -0.85 -17.25
N PRO A 84 3.90 -0.30 -17.07
CA PRO A 84 4.78 -0.71 -15.99
C PRO A 84 4.10 -0.58 -14.63
N LEU A 85 4.32 -1.55 -13.73
CA LEU A 85 3.80 -1.58 -12.36
C LEU A 85 2.26 -1.61 -12.25
N HIS A 86 1.56 -1.98 -13.33
CA HIS A 86 0.12 -2.19 -13.36
C HIS A 86 -0.16 -3.69 -13.51
N GLY A 87 -0.68 -4.30 -12.47
CA GLY A 87 -0.99 -5.72 -12.42
C GLY A 87 -2.00 -6.03 -11.32
N SER A 88 -2.41 -7.30 -11.26
CA SER A 88 -3.29 -7.77 -10.20
C SER A 88 -2.53 -7.98 -8.91
N ASN A 89 -3.18 -7.74 -7.76
CA ASN A 89 -2.54 -8.06 -6.49
C ASN A 89 -2.35 -9.57 -6.33
N VAL A 90 -1.21 -9.95 -5.75
CA VAL A 90 -0.94 -11.34 -5.35
C VAL A 90 -1.38 -11.50 -3.90
N PHE A 91 -2.29 -12.44 -3.63
CA PHE A 91 -2.86 -12.69 -2.30
C PHE A 91 -2.80 -14.17 -1.91
N PRO A 92 -2.69 -14.48 -0.60
CA PRO A 92 -2.74 -15.85 -0.11
C PRO A 92 -4.11 -16.49 -0.38
N LYS A 93 -4.13 -17.65 -1.03
CA LYS A 93 -5.39 -18.34 -1.42
C LYS A 93 -6.12 -18.94 -0.22
N ASP A 94 -5.39 -19.28 0.83
CA ASP A 94 -5.91 -19.88 2.06
C ASP A 94 -6.47 -18.84 3.05
N ASN A 95 -6.24 -17.54 2.81
CA ASN A 95 -6.74 -16.46 3.66
C ASN A 95 -7.48 -15.37 2.85
N PRO A 96 -8.77 -15.59 2.51
CA PRO A 96 -9.58 -14.57 1.83
C PRO A 96 -9.87 -13.34 2.69
N ALA A 97 -9.75 -13.45 4.03
CA ALA A 97 -9.93 -12.30 4.92
C ALA A 97 -8.79 -11.28 4.76
N PHE A 98 -7.55 -11.76 4.59
CA PHE A 98 -6.40 -10.91 4.31
C PHE A 98 -6.65 -9.99 3.12
N ARG A 99 -7.03 -10.55 1.97
CA ARG A 99 -7.37 -9.77 0.77
C ARG A 99 -8.40 -8.68 1.07
N ARG A 100 -9.56 -9.08 1.59
CA ARG A 100 -10.67 -8.17 1.87
C ARG A 100 -10.28 -7.02 2.78
N VAL A 101 -9.56 -7.31 3.87
CA VAL A 101 -9.15 -6.31 4.86
C VAL A 101 -8.12 -5.35 4.26
N MET A 102 -7.15 -5.86 3.51
CA MET A 102 -6.11 -5.01 2.92
C MET A 102 -6.66 -4.13 1.79
N GLU A 103 -7.55 -4.65 0.94
CA GLU A 103 -8.24 -3.86 -0.08
C GLU A 103 -9.10 -2.75 0.56
N GLN A 104 -9.89 -3.09 1.58
CA GLN A 104 -10.69 -2.10 2.33
C GLN A 104 -9.82 -0.99 2.96
N TYR A 105 -8.66 -1.35 3.52
CA TYR A 105 -7.75 -0.38 4.09
C TYR A 105 -7.05 0.48 3.03
N PHE A 106 -6.66 -0.12 1.91
CA PHE A 106 -6.08 0.59 0.77
C PHE A 106 -7.03 1.69 0.27
N ASP A 107 -8.29 1.33 0.00
CA ASP A 107 -9.31 2.28 -0.47
C ASP A 107 -9.51 3.42 0.54
N CYS A 108 -9.63 3.10 1.83
CA CYS A 108 -9.82 4.09 2.89
C CYS A 108 -8.63 5.06 3.01
N MET A 109 -7.40 4.55 2.89
CA MET A 109 -6.20 5.39 2.93
C MET A 109 -6.02 6.23 1.67
N CYS A 110 -6.42 5.72 0.50
CA CYS A 110 -6.49 6.50 -0.73
C CYS A 110 -7.47 7.66 -0.61
N GLU A 111 -8.70 7.42 -0.17
CA GLU A 111 -9.70 8.47 0.08
C GLU A 111 -9.16 9.56 1.02
N LEU A 112 -8.54 9.15 2.13
CA LEU A 112 -7.94 10.08 3.08
C LEU A 112 -6.79 10.89 2.44
N GLY A 113 -5.89 10.22 1.73
CA GLY A 113 -4.76 10.86 1.06
C GLY A 113 -5.21 11.90 0.04
N TYR A 114 -6.26 11.61 -0.72
CA TYR A 114 -6.83 12.56 -1.69
C TYR A 114 -7.50 13.73 -1.01
N HIS A 115 -8.23 13.50 0.07
CA HIS A 115 -8.82 14.59 0.84
C HIS A 115 -7.75 15.55 1.37
N VAL A 116 -6.65 15.02 1.91
CA VAL A 116 -5.50 15.82 2.37
C VAL A 116 -4.86 16.58 1.21
N ALA A 117 -4.66 15.95 0.06
CA ALA A 117 -4.08 16.59 -1.12
C ALA A 117 -4.95 17.76 -1.63
N GLN A 118 -6.27 17.63 -1.60
CA GLN A 118 -7.20 18.71 -1.95
C GLN A 118 -7.11 19.89 -0.97
N LEU A 119 -7.02 19.63 0.33
CA LEU A 119 -6.83 20.67 1.34
C LEU A 119 -5.51 21.43 1.13
N PHE A 120 -4.45 20.73 0.74
CA PHE A 120 -3.18 21.37 0.40
C PHE A 120 -3.25 22.19 -0.89
N ALA A 121 -3.95 21.70 -1.90
CA ALA A 121 -4.18 22.45 -3.13
C ALA A 121 -4.92 23.77 -2.86
N ASP A 122 -5.96 23.73 -2.02
CA ASP A 122 -6.70 24.93 -1.61
C ASP A 122 -5.78 25.92 -0.87
N ALA A 123 -5.00 25.45 0.11
CA ALA A 123 -4.05 26.29 0.84
C ALA A 123 -2.95 26.88 -0.04
N ALA A 124 -2.55 26.17 -1.10
CA ALA A 124 -1.56 26.61 -2.07
C ALA A 124 -2.13 27.56 -3.15
N GLY A 125 -3.43 27.88 -3.12
CA GLY A 125 -4.07 28.74 -4.11
C GLY A 125 -4.35 28.05 -5.45
N ALA A 126 -4.43 26.73 -5.46
CA ALA A 126 -4.77 25.90 -6.62
C ALA A 126 -6.08 25.11 -6.39
N PRO A 127 -7.20 25.77 -6.04
CA PRO A 127 -8.45 25.08 -5.73
C PRO A 127 -8.94 24.26 -6.92
N GLY A 128 -9.47 23.07 -6.64
CA GLY A 128 -9.94 22.12 -7.66
C GLY A 128 -8.86 21.22 -8.26
N ALA A 129 -7.57 21.42 -7.93
CA ALA A 129 -6.58 20.40 -8.22
C ALA A 129 -6.94 19.09 -7.48
N PHE A 130 -6.61 17.94 -8.09
CA PHE A 130 -6.96 16.61 -7.58
C PHE A 130 -8.47 16.26 -7.56
N GLN A 131 -9.32 17.01 -8.27
CA GLN A 131 -10.75 16.73 -8.42
C GLN A 131 -11.14 16.28 -9.84
N ALA A 132 -10.16 16.02 -10.71
CA ALA A 132 -10.42 15.61 -12.09
C ALA A 132 -10.97 14.18 -12.15
N ALA A 133 -12.00 13.96 -12.98
CA ALA A 133 -12.59 12.65 -13.20
C ALA A 133 -11.56 11.66 -13.75
N GLY A 134 -11.53 10.46 -13.20
CA GLY A 134 -10.60 9.39 -13.55
C GLY A 134 -9.17 9.64 -13.11
N MET A 135 -8.91 10.63 -12.26
CA MET A 135 -7.60 10.80 -11.65
C MET A 135 -7.37 9.76 -10.54
N PHE A 136 -8.45 9.40 -9.83
CA PHE A 136 -8.38 8.62 -8.60
C PHE A 136 -9.57 7.66 -8.37
N ASP A 137 -10.66 7.84 -9.11
CA ASP A 137 -11.87 7.02 -9.14
C ASP A 137 -11.96 6.13 -10.39
N ARG A 138 -10.82 5.94 -11.07
CA ARG A 138 -10.71 5.10 -12.26
C ARG A 138 -10.56 3.63 -11.92
#